data_AF-A0A2V5Y446-F1
#
_entry.id   AF-A0A2V5Y446-F1
#
_cell.length_a   1.000
_cell.length_b   1.000
_cell.length_c   1.000
_cell.angle_alpha   90.00
_cell.angle_beta   90.00
_cell.angle_gamma   90.00
#
_symmetry.space_group_name_H-M   'P 1'
#
loop_
_entity.id
_entity.type
_entity.pdbx_description
1 polymer ?
#
loop_
_entity_poly.entity_id
_entity_poly.type
_entity_poly.pdbx_seq_one_letter_code
_entity_poly.pdbx_strand_id
1 'polypeptide(L)'
;MCSTILTANAQVDVTQYHNDGKRSGLYIDSAFTQSAAANLTRDLSFDGTIVGSIYAQPLYTLYIEGGPGDRAMVIAVTESNNVYALDAADGSIIWQRNVGPPVSLDDLICPAKFDTMGITGTPVVDLASRALFLDAMSTPDGGTTKKHLIFSLNVDTGHINPGWPVDVEATASYNGINFTAEIQQQRPALGIVGNILYVGYGSMMDCSLYHGWLVGVPIDNPAAVTAWATSAIGGAIWGVGGVASDGVNPFATTGNTFNTGEIWGGGEAVIRFQPGPIFSGNATDYWTPENWHDLDNGDLDLGGSGPLLVDVPGATPSQLVVAMGKDGAGYLLDRSNLGGITTPLHFFHITDQGFTQAAATYRTNQSTYVACRASKIELLSFRITATSPPQIDTVNGWSVGQNGCGSPFITSTDGTNNMIVWAVGTATNGFPGDQRLHGYDGGTGAVVYAGGGTNELMAGTHSYSTTGIVARGRIYVAGDNKVYAFAVPGGASTPTPSPTPTATPIPSVTPTPTVPPTPTATATPTGSAT
;
A
#
# COMPACT_ATOMS: atom_id res chain seq x y z
N MET A 1 41.20 -11.94 5.84
CA MET A 1 39.77 -11.98 5.47
C MET A 1 39.33 -10.55 5.28
N CYS A 2 39.18 -10.09 4.03
CA CYS A 2 38.63 -8.76 3.75
C CYS A 2 37.12 -8.87 3.80
N SER A 3 36.50 -8.32 4.83
CA SER A 3 35.05 -8.12 4.87
C SER A 3 34.68 -7.09 3.80
N THR A 4 33.92 -7.52 2.80
CA THR A 4 33.16 -6.64 1.92
C THR A 4 32.07 -5.98 2.74
N ILE A 5 32.23 -4.70 3.04
CA ILE A 5 31.14 -3.83 3.49
C ILE A 5 30.28 -3.60 2.24
N LEU A 6 29.12 -4.26 2.18
CA LEU A 6 28.06 -3.82 1.26
C LEU A 6 27.63 -2.43 1.72
N THR A 7 27.93 -1.41 0.92
CA THR A 7 27.28 -0.12 1.02
C THR A 7 25.79 -0.35 0.78
N ALA A 8 24.97 -0.14 1.82
CA ALA A 8 23.52 -0.07 1.66
C ALA A 8 23.24 1.09 0.70
N ASN A 9 22.76 0.80 -0.52
CA ASN A 9 22.11 1.83 -1.31
C ASN A 9 20.92 2.30 -0.47
N ALA A 10 20.85 3.61 -0.20
CA ALA A 10 19.67 4.21 0.40
C ALA A 10 18.46 3.76 -0.43
N GLN A 11 17.39 3.32 0.23
CA GLN A 11 16.14 3.07 -0.45
C GLN A 11 15.60 4.42 -0.93
N VAL A 12 15.36 4.56 -2.22
CA VAL A 12 15.02 5.87 -2.81
C VAL A 12 13.58 5.91 -3.32
N ASP A 13 13.16 4.91 -4.10
CA ASP A 13 11.80 4.89 -4.65
C ASP A 13 10.76 4.40 -3.63
N VAL A 14 9.62 5.09 -3.61
CA VAL A 14 8.41 4.69 -2.88
C VAL A 14 7.31 4.53 -3.92
N THR A 15 6.95 3.29 -4.25
CA THR A 15 6.08 2.96 -5.41
C THR A 15 4.66 2.56 -5.03
N GLN A 16 4.37 2.38 -3.74
CA GLN A 16 3.09 1.86 -3.25
C GLN A 16 2.83 2.21 -1.78
N TYR A 17 1.59 1.97 -1.34
CA TYR A 17 1.19 2.24 0.05
C TYR A 17 2.06 1.51 1.03
N HIS A 18 2.56 2.25 2.03
CA HIS A 18 3.40 1.70 3.09
C HIS A 18 4.63 0.94 2.53
N ASN A 19 5.16 1.47 1.42
CA ASN A 19 6.48 1.22 0.83
C ASN A 19 6.72 -0.17 0.20
N ASP A 20 6.16 -1.24 0.75
CA ASP A 20 6.43 -2.60 0.30
C ASP A 20 5.17 -3.48 0.26
N GLY A 21 5.28 -4.65 -0.36
CA GLY A 21 4.18 -5.59 -0.51
C GLY A 21 3.60 -6.06 0.82
N LYS A 22 4.40 -6.06 1.89
CA LYS A 22 3.95 -6.46 3.23
C LYS A 22 3.16 -5.37 3.93
N ARG A 23 3.10 -4.16 3.35
CA ARG A 23 2.50 -2.94 3.90
C ARG A 23 3.19 -2.49 5.18
N SER A 24 4.51 -2.66 5.26
CA SER A 24 5.26 -2.42 6.50
C SER A 24 5.21 -0.98 6.99
N GLY A 25 5.16 -0.01 6.07
CA GLY A 25 5.24 1.42 6.39
C GLY A 25 6.64 1.84 6.85
N LEU A 26 7.64 0.97 6.68
CA LEU A 26 9.04 1.23 7.06
C LEU A 26 9.79 1.83 5.87
N TYR A 27 10.39 3.00 6.10
CA TYR A 27 11.28 3.68 5.16
C TYR A 27 12.71 3.70 5.70
N ILE A 28 13.68 3.20 4.92
CA ILE A 28 15.09 3.13 5.31
C ILE A 28 15.85 4.30 4.67
N ASP A 29 16.22 5.27 5.50
CA ASP A 29 16.97 6.44 5.09
C ASP A 29 17.95 6.84 6.22
N SER A 30 19.24 6.78 5.89
CA SER A 30 20.34 7.08 6.81
C SER A 30 20.31 8.49 7.41
N ALA A 31 19.57 9.42 6.80
CA ALA A 31 19.43 10.78 7.29
C ALA A 31 18.53 10.88 8.55
N PHE A 32 17.64 9.90 8.77
CA PHE A 32 16.68 9.90 9.88
C PHE A 32 17.25 9.30 11.17
N THR A 33 18.32 9.90 11.69
CA THR A 33 18.74 9.64 13.08
C THR A 33 17.76 10.29 14.07
N GLN A 34 17.74 9.81 15.32
CA GLN A 34 16.91 10.44 16.37
C GLN A 34 17.21 11.95 16.52
N SER A 35 18.48 12.33 16.46
CA SER A 35 18.89 13.73 16.62
C SER A 35 18.53 14.59 15.40
N ALA A 36 18.63 14.06 14.19
CA ALA A 36 18.27 14.78 12.98
C ALA A 36 16.74 14.97 12.89
N ALA A 37 15.99 13.92 13.19
CA ALA A 37 14.53 13.94 13.23
C ALA A 37 13.96 14.90 14.29
N ALA A 38 14.61 15.03 15.45
CA ALA A 38 14.22 16.01 16.46
C ALA A 38 14.33 17.46 15.98
N ASN A 39 15.12 17.72 14.93
CA ASN A 39 15.32 19.02 14.31
C ASN A 39 14.68 19.10 12.91
N LEU A 40 13.74 18.22 12.61
CA LEU A 40 12.96 18.26 11.36
C LEU A 40 12.28 19.63 11.22
N THR A 41 12.33 20.22 10.04
CA THR A 41 11.64 21.49 9.75
C THR A 41 10.84 21.36 8.48
N ARG A 42 9.75 22.12 8.36
CA ARG A 42 9.04 22.19 7.09
C ARG A 42 9.92 22.92 6.07
N ASP A 43 10.05 22.33 4.89
CA ASP A 43 10.71 22.99 3.77
C ASP A 43 9.75 24.01 3.14
N LEU A 44 9.97 25.28 3.47
CA LEU A 44 9.15 26.39 2.95
C LEU A 44 9.48 26.76 1.50
N SER A 45 10.56 26.22 0.93
CA SER A 45 10.89 26.39 -0.48
C SER A 45 10.17 25.39 -1.39
N PHE A 46 9.60 24.33 -0.82
CA PHE A 46 8.77 23.38 -1.54
C PHE A 46 7.33 23.90 -1.67
N ASP A 47 6.92 24.23 -2.90
CA ASP A 47 5.58 24.69 -3.25
C ASP A 47 4.77 23.63 -4.01
N GLY A 48 4.42 22.55 -3.33
CA GLY A 48 3.59 21.47 -3.88
C GLY A 48 2.10 21.82 -4.02
N THR A 49 1.76 22.93 -4.66
CA THR A 49 0.37 23.37 -4.84
C THR A 49 -0.35 22.49 -5.87
N ILE A 50 -1.52 21.95 -5.48
CA ILE A 50 -2.40 21.12 -6.32
C ILE A 50 -3.86 21.58 -6.16
N VAL A 51 -4.81 21.04 -6.94
CA VAL A 51 -6.23 21.43 -6.88
C VAL A 51 -7.13 20.22 -6.65
N GLY A 52 -7.97 20.33 -5.62
CA GLY A 52 -8.98 19.33 -5.26
C GLY A 52 -8.83 18.88 -3.81
N SER A 53 -9.91 18.29 -3.28
CA SER A 53 -9.84 17.67 -1.96
C SER A 53 -8.98 16.40 -2.01
N ILE A 54 -8.18 16.25 -0.96
CA ILE A 54 -7.36 15.09 -0.66
C ILE A 54 -8.07 14.28 0.45
N TYR A 55 -9.35 13.94 0.25
CA TYR A 55 -9.94 12.86 1.05
C TYR A 55 -9.46 11.48 0.58
N ALA A 56 -8.98 11.44 -0.66
CA ALA A 56 -8.29 10.35 -1.28
C ALA A 56 -7.12 9.87 -0.42
N GLN A 57 -7.29 8.63 0.01
CA GLN A 57 -6.56 7.93 1.04
C GLN A 57 -5.22 7.43 0.47
N PRO A 58 -4.16 7.61 1.24
CA PRO A 58 -3.01 8.48 1.01
C PRO A 58 -1.86 7.69 0.40
N LEU A 59 -1.79 7.80 -0.90
CA LEU A 59 -0.48 7.79 -1.52
C LEU A 59 -0.52 8.90 -2.53
N TYR A 60 -0.50 10.07 -1.94
CA TYR A 60 -0.42 11.31 -2.67
C TYR A 60 1.00 11.65 -3.09
N THR A 61 1.91 10.74 -2.85
CA THR A 61 3.32 10.95 -3.07
C THR A 61 3.89 9.57 -3.34
N LEU A 62 4.22 9.29 -4.59
CA LEU A 62 5.23 8.30 -4.93
C LEU A 62 6.52 9.05 -5.10
N TYR A 63 7.61 8.59 -4.51
CA TYR A 63 8.92 9.13 -4.83
C TYR A 63 9.51 8.28 -5.94
N ILE A 64 9.78 8.89 -7.09
CA ILE A 64 10.33 8.19 -8.25
C ILE A 64 11.57 8.91 -8.73
N GLU A 65 12.71 8.22 -8.69
CA GLU A 65 13.98 8.65 -9.28
C GLU A 65 13.97 8.56 -10.81
N GLY A 66 14.87 9.31 -11.43
CA GLY A 66 15.11 9.24 -12.87
C GLY A 66 13.89 9.63 -13.71
N GLY A 67 13.06 10.55 -13.22
CA GLY A 67 11.97 11.14 -13.99
C GLY A 67 12.48 12.04 -15.15
N PRO A 68 11.57 12.76 -15.84
CA PRO A 68 11.93 13.64 -16.95
C PRO A 68 13.04 14.63 -16.58
N GLY A 69 14.15 14.58 -17.33
CA GLY A 69 15.30 15.43 -17.07
C GLY A 69 16.13 15.02 -15.83
N ASP A 70 16.06 13.74 -15.44
CA ASP A 70 16.75 13.17 -14.27
C ASP A 70 16.28 13.77 -12.93
N ARG A 71 15.01 14.18 -12.89
CA ARG A 71 14.40 14.79 -11.71
C ARG A 71 13.60 13.75 -10.94
N ALA A 72 13.77 13.73 -9.63
CA ALA A 72 12.89 12.96 -8.77
C ALA A 72 11.49 13.59 -8.72
N MET A 73 10.46 12.76 -8.67
CA MET A 73 9.07 13.21 -8.72
C MET A 73 8.29 12.77 -7.49
N VAL A 74 7.27 13.56 -7.14
CA VAL A 74 6.24 13.27 -6.16
C VAL A 74 4.89 13.21 -6.87
N ILE A 75 4.26 12.02 -6.91
CA ILE A 75 2.97 11.82 -7.60
C ILE A 75 1.78 11.98 -6.66
N ALA A 76 0.87 12.92 -6.97
CA ALA A 76 -0.33 13.27 -6.20
C ALA A 76 -1.63 13.05 -7.00
N VAL A 77 -2.71 12.52 -6.39
CA VAL A 77 -3.99 12.18 -7.08
C VAL A 77 -5.25 12.60 -6.35
N THR A 78 -6.17 13.34 -6.97
CA THR A 78 -7.28 13.99 -6.26
C THR A 78 -8.67 13.41 -6.50
N GLU A 79 -9.58 13.69 -5.56
CA GLU A 79 -11.03 13.41 -5.70
C GLU A 79 -11.64 14.16 -6.89
N SER A 80 -10.94 15.14 -7.45
CA SER A 80 -11.30 15.80 -8.71
C SER A 80 -10.73 15.12 -9.95
N ASN A 81 -10.24 13.87 -9.82
CA ASN A 81 -9.61 13.07 -10.87
C ASN A 81 -8.38 13.72 -11.52
N ASN A 82 -7.67 14.57 -10.78
CA ASN A 82 -6.40 15.13 -11.22
C ASN A 82 -5.23 14.29 -10.71
N VAL A 83 -4.27 14.04 -11.59
CA VAL A 83 -2.97 13.42 -11.29
C VAL A 83 -1.90 14.47 -11.54
N TYR A 84 -1.01 14.65 -10.57
CA TYR A 84 0.11 15.60 -10.64
C TYR A 84 1.42 14.85 -10.43
N ALA A 85 2.42 15.13 -11.27
CA ALA A 85 3.81 14.89 -10.93
C ALA A 85 4.45 16.21 -10.54
N LEU A 86 4.88 16.29 -9.29
CA LEU A 86 5.58 17.44 -8.73
C LEU A 86 7.08 17.16 -8.70
N ASP A 87 7.91 18.15 -8.95
CA ASP A 87 9.34 18.06 -8.74
C ASP A 87 9.61 17.86 -7.24
N ALA A 88 10.34 16.81 -6.88
CA ALA A 88 10.59 16.48 -5.49
C ALA A 88 11.48 17.51 -4.77
N ALA A 89 12.21 18.34 -5.52
CA ALA A 89 13.10 19.37 -4.98
C ALA A 89 12.33 20.62 -4.54
N ASP A 90 11.43 21.13 -5.38
CA ASP A 90 10.75 22.42 -5.16
C ASP A 90 9.22 22.39 -5.25
N GLY A 91 8.62 21.25 -5.59
CA GLY A 91 7.16 21.07 -5.65
C GLY A 91 6.51 21.59 -6.93
N SER A 92 7.27 22.13 -7.88
CA SER A 92 6.74 22.62 -9.15
C SER A 92 6.12 21.48 -9.99
N ILE A 93 5.04 21.77 -10.72
CA ILE A 93 4.38 20.76 -11.56
C ILE A 93 5.27 20.43 -12.77
N ILE A 94 5.70 19.17 -12.87
CA ILE A 94 6.36 18.61 -14.05
C ILE A 94 5.31 18.32 -15.13
N TRP A 95 4.25 17.60 -14.74
CA TRP A 95 3.07 17.38 -15.57
C TRP A 95 1.83 17.22 -14.70
N GLN A 96 0.67 17.48 -15.31
CA GLN A 96 -0.63 17.23 -14.69
C GLN A 96 -1.60 16.63 -15.71
N ARG A 97 -2.54 15.80 -15.24
CA ARG A 97 -3.54 15.13 -16.06
C ARG A 97 -4.86 15.01 -15.32
N ASN A 98 -5.95 15.46 -15.93
CA ASN A 98 -7.29 15.06 -15.52
C ASN A 98 -7.70 13.78 -16.29
N VAL A 99 -8.16 12.75 -15.58
CA VAL A 99 -8.53 11.45 -16.17
C VAL A 99 -10.02 11.31 -16.48
N GLY A 100 -10.83 12.30 -16.08
CA GLY A 100 -12.27 12.35 -16.36
C GLY A 100 -13.02 13.18 -15.32
N PRO A 101 -14.25 13.63 -15.62
CA PRO A 101 -15.10 14.30 -14.64
C PRO A 101 -15.41 13.39 -13.43
N PRO A 102 -15.18 13.85 -12.17
CA PRO A 102 -15.54 13.10 -10.97
C PRO A 102 -17.06 13.09 -10.77
N VAL A 103 -17.56 12.19 -9.93
CA VAL A 103 -19.00 12.10 -9.61
C VAL A 103 -19.32 13.03 -8.44
N SER A 104 -20.35 13.87 -8.56
CA SER A 104 -20.80 14.72 -7.45
C SER A 104 -21.50 13.90 -6.37
N LEU A 105 -21.43 14.34 -5.11
CA LEU A 105 -22.19 13.73 -4.01
C LEU A 105 -23.69 13.62 -4.32
N ASP A 106 -24.27 14.67 -4.90
CA ASP A 106 -25.70 14.72 -5.22
C ASP A 106 -26.14 13.70 -6.28
N ASP A 107 -25.18 13.22 -7.08
CA ASP A 107 -25.43 12.23 -8.12
C ASP A 107 -25.30 10.78 -7.61
N LEU A 108 -24.66 10.58 -6.45
CA LEU A 108 -24.48 9.26 -5.85
C LEU A 108 -25.78 8.78 -5.21
N ILE A 109 -26.17 7.55 -5.52
CA ILE A 109 -27.36 6.90 -4.93
C ILE A 109 -27.12 6.60 -3.44
N CYS A 110 -25.88 6.27 -3.11
CA CYS A 110 -25.40 6.07 -1.76
C CYS A 110 -24.64 7.33 -1.34
N PRO A 111 -25.10 8.08 -0.33
CA PRO A 111 -24.42 9.31 0.06
C PRO A 111 -23.00 8.97 0.49
N ALA A 112 -22.01 9.55 -0.18
CA ALA A 112 -20.62 9.43 0.22
C ALA A 112 -20.30 10.41 1.35
N LYS A 113 -19.14 10.22 1.99
CA LYS A 113 -18.61 11.18 2.98
C LYS A 113 -17.97 12.42 2.33
N PHE A 114 -18.05 12.56 1.01
CA PHE A 114 -17.27 13.52 0.21
C PHE A 114 -18.18 14.32 -0.70
N ASP A 115 -17.82 15.58 -0.98
CA ASP A 115 -18.54 16.43 -1.91
C ASP A 115 -18.45 15.92 -3.37
N THR A 116 -17.37 15.22 -3.71
CA THR A 116 -17.17 14.53 -5.00
C THR A 116 -16.41 13.23 -4.78
N MET A 117 -16.65 12.22 -5.63
CA MET A 117 -15.89 10.97 -5.67
C MET A 117 -15.12 10.85 -6.98
N GLY A 118 -13.81 10.67 -6.86
CA GLY A 118 -12.88 10.53 -7.97
C GLY A 118 -11.84 9.45 -7.71
N ILE A 119 -10.56 9.82 -7.71
CA ILE A 119 -9.47 8.93 -7.33
C ILE A 119 -9.40 8.95 -5.81
N THR A 120 -9.96 7.94 -5.14
CA THR A 120 -9.92 7.85 -3.67
C THR A 120 -8.80 6.94 -3.17
N GLY A 121 -8.58 5.78 -3.80
CA GLY A 121 -7.53 4.85 -3.37
C GLY A 121 -6.13 5.29 -3.76
N THR A 122 -5.16 4.76 -3.03
CA THR A 122 -3.74 4.92 -3.28
C THR A 122 -3.31 4.28 -4.62
N PRO A 123 -2.67 5.02 -5.54
CA PRO A 123 -2.04 4.48 -6.75
C PRO A 123 -0.85 3.55 -6.49
N VAL A 124 -0.40 2.85 -7.53
CA VAL A 124 0.82 2.05 -7.51
C VAL A 124 1.63 2.25 -8.79
N VAL A 125 2.97 2.29 -8.69
CA VAL A 125 3.86 2.34 -9.84
C VAL A 125 4.59 1.02 -10.04
N ASP A 126 4.54 0.52 -11.27
CA ASP A 126 5.51 -0.46 -11.75
C ASP A 126 6.69 0.26 -12.40
N LEU A 127 7.85 0.22 -11.73
CA LEU A 127 9.07 0.86 -12.24
C LEU A 127 9.61 0.17 -13.50
N ALA A 128 9.35 -1.12 -13.69
CA ALA A 128 9.88 -1.86 -14.84
C ALA A 128 9.25 -1.37 -16.16
N SER A 129 7.93 -1.15 -16.18
CA SER A 129 7.20 -0.56 -17.30
C SER A 129 7.07 0.96 -17.24
N ARG A 130 7.49 1.59 -16.13
CA ARG A 130 7.28 3.01 -15.84
C ARG A 130 5.81 3.43 -15.96
N ALA A 131 4.94 2.58 -15.43
CA ALA A 131 3.50 2.76 -15.44
C ALA A 131 2.95 3.07 -14.05
N LEU A 132 2.16 4.13 -13.95
CA LEU A 132 1.35 4.52 -12.81
C LEU A 132 -0.06 3.97 -12.98
N PHE A 133 -0.55 3.21 -12.01
CA PHE A 133 -1.88 2.63 -12.00
C PHE A 133 -2.74 3.22 -10.88
N LEU A 134 -4.00 3.50 -11.19
CA LEU A 134 -4.99 4.08 -10.28
C LEU A 134 -6.40 3.70 -10.72
N ASP A 135 -7.35 3.74 -9.80
CA ASP A 135 -8.79 3.73 -10.10
C ASP A 135 -9.35 5.14 -9.96
N ALA A 136 -10.25 5.53 -10.86
CA ALA A 136 -11.01 6.75 -10.74
C ALA A 136 -12.50 6.47 -10.94
N MET A 137 -13.33 6.94 -10.00
CA MET A 137 -14.76 7.04 -10.26
C MET A 137 -15.02 8.23 -11.18
N SER A 138 -15.75 8.02 -12.27
CA SER A 138 -15.99 9.04 -13.29
C SER A 138 -17.42 9.01 -13.82
N THR A 139 -17.91 10.17 -14.29
CA THR A 139 -19.22 10.28 -14.93
C THR A 139 -19.17 11.01 -16.28
N PRO A 140 -19.29 10.30 -17.42
CA PRO A 140 -19.16 10.91 -18.74
C PRO A 140 -20.34 11.82 -19.15
N ASP A 141 -21.44 11.80 -18.40
CA ASP A 141 -22.73 12.39 -18.78
C ASP A 141 -23.34 13.27 -17.66
N GLY A 142 -22.48 13.79 -16.77
CA GLY A 142 -22.89 14.76 -15.76
C GLY A 142 -23.74 14.16 -14.64
N GLY A 143 -23.37 12.96 -14.18
CA GLY A 143 -23.92 12.31 -12.99
C GLY A 143 -24.82 11.11 -13.27
N THR A 144 -25.23 10.87 -14.51
CA THR A 144 -26.19 9.79 -14.82
C THR A 144 -25.50 8.42 -14.75
N THR A 145 -24.45 8.24 -15.55
CA THR A 145 -23.62 7.04 -15.57
C THR A 145 -22.47 7.21 -14.60
N LYS A 146 -22.26 6.21 -13.74
CA LYS A 146 -21.09 6.12 -12.84
C LYS A 146 -20.22 4.98 -13.31
N LYS A 147 -18.91 5.20 -13.36
CA LYS A 147 -17.96 4.17 -13.76
C LYS A 147 -16.77 4.16 -12.81
N HIS A 148 -16.33 2.96 -12.45
CA HIS A 148 -14.96 2.74 -11.99
C HIS A 148 -14.09 2.44 -13.20
N LEU A 149 -13.08 3.27 -13.40
CA LEU A 149 -12.11 3.14 -14.50
C LEU A 149 -10.73 2.94 -13.91
N ILE A 150 -10.11 1.79 -14.19
CA ILE A 150 -8.71 1.54 -13.83
C ILE A 150 -7.87 2.11 -14.97
N PHE A 151 -6.95 3.02 -14.64
CA PHE A 151 -6.05 3.66 -15.60
C PHE A 151 -4.63 3.13 -15.46
N SER A 152 -3.88 3.19 -16.56
CA SER A 152 -2.42 3.15 -16.58
C SER A 152 -1.91 4.39 -17.29
N LEU A 153 -1.04 5.15 -16.63
CA LEU A 153 -0.39 6.34 -17.16
C LEU A 153 1.10 6.05 -17.25
N ASN A 154 1.78 6.54 -18.29
CA ASN A 154 3.22 6.67 -18.27
C ASN A 154 3.59 7.64 -17.13
N VAL A 155 4.38 7.17 -16.16
CA VAL A 155 4.70 7.93 -14.94
C VAL A 155 5.55 9.18 -15.24
N ASP A 156 6.27 9.21 -16.36
CA ASP A 156 7.14 10.32 -16.74
C ASP A 156 6.38 11.42 -17.48
N THR A 157 5.31 11.08 -18.20
CA THR A 157 4.61 12.04 -19.07
C THR A 157 3.15 12.28 -18.71
N GLY A 158 2.55 11.45 -17.86
CA GLY A 158 1.12 11.48 -17.55
C GLY A 158 0.20 11.08 -18.72
N HIS A 159 0.76 10.51 -19.79
CA HIS A 159 -0.04 10.02 -20.92
C HIS A 159 -0.66 8.67 -20.57
N ILE A 160 -1.95 8.48 -20.90
CA ILE A 160 -2.60 7.18 -20.73
C ILE A 160 -1.92 6.17 -21.67
N ASN A 161 -1.53 5.03 -21.13
CA ASN A 161 -0.88 3.97 -21.89
C ASN A 161 -1.89 3.30 -22.84
N PRO A 162 -1.45 2.81 -24.02
CA PRO A 162 -2.33 2.11 -24.96
C PRO A 162 -3.07 0.93 -24.32
N GLY A 163 -4.35 0.75 -24.65
CA GLY A 163 -5.19 -0.32 -24.10
C GLY A 163 -5.93 0.03 -22.80
N TRP A 164 -5.67 1.20 -22.22
CA TRP A 164 -6.31 1.70 -21.00
C TRP A 164 -7.27 2.87 -21.29
N PRO A 165 -8.26 3.17 -20.42
CA PRO A 165 -8.59 2.50 -19.16
C PRO A 165 -9.38 1.19 -19.32
N VAL A 166 -9.43 0.41 -18.24
CA VAL A 166 -10.34 -0.73 -18.06
C VAL A 166 -11.63 -0.23 -17.41
N ASP A 167 -12.78 -0.52 -18.04
CA ASP A 167 -14.11 -0.32 -17.46
C ASP A 167 -14.47 -1.53 -16.60
N VAL A 168 -14.50 -1.32 -15.27
CA VAL A 168 -14.64 -2.41 -14.29
C VAL A 168 -16.02 -3.04 -14.38
N GLU A 169 -17.08 -2.24 -14.48
CA GLU A 169 -18.46 -2.74 -14.59
C GLU A 169 -18.68 -3.56 -15.87
N ALA A 170 -18.01 -3.17 -16.96
CA ALA A 170 -18.11 -3.91 -18.23
C ALA A 170 -17.33 -5.24 -18.24
N THR A 171 -16.42 -5.47 -17.29
CA THR A 171 -15.45 -6.58 -17.35
C THR A 171 -15.48 -7.51 -16.14
N ALA A 172 -15.75 -6.98 -14.94
CA ALA A 172 -15.71 -7.75 -13.69
C ALA A 172 -17.03 -8.48 -13.44
N SER A 173 -16.95 -9.80 -13.37
CA SER A 173 -18.01 -10.67 -12.89
C SER A 173 -17.41 -11.86 -12.14
N TYR A 174 -18.16 -12.42 -11.21
CA TYR A 174 -17.73 -13.57 -10.42
C TYR A 174 -18.93 -14.45 -10.10
N ASN A 175 -18.91 -15.71 -10.56
CA ASN A 175 -19.97 -16.70 -10.30
C ASN A 175 -21.41 -16.20 -10.58
N GLY A 176 -21.58 -15.38 -11.61
CA GLY A 176 -22.88 -14.80 -11.99
C GLY A 176 -23.27 -13.52 -11.24
N ILE A 177 -22.44 -13.07 -10.29
CA ILE A 177 -22.51 -11.73 -9.70
C ILE A 177 -21.78 -10.78 -10.65
N ASN A 178 -22.43 -9.71 -11.08
CA ASN A 178 -21.81 -8.66 -11.88
C ASN A 178 -21.41 -7.49 -10.99
N PHE A 179 -20.30 -6.84 -11.32
CA PHE A 179 -19.93 -5.60 -10.67
C PHE A 179 -20.91 -4.48 -11.06
N THR A 180 -21.29 -3.65 -10.10
CA THR A 180 -22.19 -2.50 -10.32
C THR A 180 -21.50 -1.26 -9.77
N ALA A 181 -21.05 -0.34 -10.62
CA ALA A 181 -20.18 0.75 -10.18
C ALA A 181 -20.88 1.75 -9.25
N GLU A 182 -22.18 1.98 -9.42
CA GLU A 182 -22.92 2.99 -8.66
C GLU A 182 -23.11 2.68 -7.16
N ILE A 183 -22.79 1.47 -6.71
CA ILE A 183 -22.92 1.02 -5.30
C ILE A 183 -21.59 0.60 -4.68
N GLN A 184 -20.49 0.67 -5.43
CA GLN A 184 -19.16 0.24 -5.01
C GLN A 184 -18.26 1.45 -4.80
N GLN A 185 -17.29 1.33 -3.91
CA GLN A 185 -16.27 2.35 -3.68
C GLN A 185 -14.88 1.73 -3.76
N GLN A 186 -14.03 2.36 -4.55
CA GLN A 186 -12.59 2.07 -4.56
C GLN A 186 -11.90 2.96 -3.54
N ARG A 187 -11.62 2.41 -2.36
CA ARG A 187 -10.91 3.06 -1.25
C ARG A 187 -9.54 2.44 -0.92
N PRO A 188 -9.39 1.09 -0.96
CA PRO A 188 -8.14 0.44 -0.60
C PRO A 188 -6.97 0.83 -1.51
N ALA A 189 -5.75 0.77 -1.00
CA ALA A 189 -4.56 0.87 -1.83
C ALA A 189 -4.45 -0.25 -2.88
N LEU A 190 -4.06 0.12 -4.10
CA LEU A 190 -3.75 -0.83 -5.15
C LEU A 190 -2.44 -1.58 -4.82
N GLY A 191 -2.28 -2.77 -5.39
CA GLY A 191 -1.06 -3.58 -5.24
C GLY A 191 -0.71 -4.32 -6.52
N ILE A 192 0.57 -4.61 -6.73
CA ILE A 192 1.06 -5.41 -7.85
C ILE A 192 1.70 -6.68 -7.29
N VAL A 193 1.31 -7.84 -7.83
CA VAL A 193 1.94 -9.13 -7.52
C VAL A 193 2.27 -9.83 -8.84
N GLY A 194 3.56 -10.01 -9.11
CA GLY A 194 4.02 -10.44 -10.42
C GLY A 194 3.61 -9.42 -11.50
N ASN A 195 2.87 -9.89 -12.51
CA ASN A 195 2.40 -9.06 -13.64
C ASN A 195 0.93 -8.62 -13.48
N ILE A 196 0.32 -8.83 -12.31
CA ILE A 196 -1.12 -8.55 -12.11
C ILE A 196 -1.25 -7.37 -11.15
N LEU A 197 -2.00 -6.36 -11.59
CA LEU A 197 -2.51 -5.27 -10.77
C LEU A 197 -3.76 -5.74 -10.03
N TYR A 198 -3.82 -5.50 -8.72
CA TYR A 198 -4.96 -5.83 -7.87
C TYR A 198 -5.62 -4.56 -7.34
N VAL A 199 -6.93 -4.48 -7.51
CA VAL A 199 -7.77 -3.35 -7.10
C VAL A 199 -8.92 -3.86 -6.24
N GLY A 200 -8.93 -3.45 -4.97
CA GLY A 200 -9.99 -3.81 -4.03
C GLY A 200 -11.14 -2.80 -4.03
N TYR A 201 -12.38 -3.27 -3.86
CA TYR A 201 -13.57 -2.45 -3.75
C TYR A 201 -14.41 -2.87 -2.54
N GLY A 202 -15.04 -1.87 -1.92
CA GLY A 202 -16.02 -2.00 -0.85
C GLY A 202 -17.30 -1.24 -1.19
N SER A 203 -18.11 -0.90 -0.19
CA SER A 203 -19.39 -0.22 -0.43
C SER A 203 -19.26 1.30 -0.44
N MET A 204 -20.36 2.02 -0.66
CA MET A 204 -20.49 3.41 -0.22
C MET A 204 -21.42 3.44 0.99
N MET A 205 -20.88 3.54 2.20
CA MET A 205 -21.66 3.60 3.46
C MET A 205 -22.64 2.43 3.66
N ASP A 206 -22.25 1.24 3.22
CA ASP A 206 -23.05 0.00 3.28
C ASP A 206 -24.45 0.12 2.68
N CYS A 207 -24.57 1.02 1.70
CA CYS A 207 -25.79 1.25 0.99
C CYS A 207 -25.91 0.26 -0.19
N SER A 208 -27.13 -0.28 -0.34
CA SER A 208 -27.50 -1.22 -1.40
C SER A 208 -26.82 -2.60 -1.31
N LEU A 209 -27.08 -3.44 -2.33
CA LEU A 209 -26.68 -4.84 -2.40
C LEU A 209 -25.25 -4.98 -2.93
N TYR A 210 -24.29 -4.32 -2.27
CA TYR A 210 -22.90 -4.39 -2.65
C TYR A 210 -22.27 -5.74 -2.27
N HIS A 211 -21.12 -6.03 -2.87
CA HIS A 211 -20.24 -7.15 -2.53
C HIS A 211 -18.81 -6.61 -2.39
N GLY A 212 -17.97 -7.21 -1.55
CA GLY A 212 -16.53 -6.95 -1.61
C GLY A 212 -15.95 -7.52 -2.88
N TRP A 213 -15.08 -6.75 -3.57
CA TRP A 213 -14.44 -7.20 -4.81
C TRP A 213 -12.92 -7.08 -4.74
N LEU A 214 -12.24 -8.06 -5.31
CA LEU A 214 -10.85 -7.96 -5.70
C LEU A 214 -10.74 -8.19 -7.21
N VAL A 215 -10.41 -7.14 -7.95
CA VAL A 215 -10.23 -7.18 -9.41
C VAL A 215 -8.75 -7.33 -9.73
N GLY A 216 -8.40 -8.27 -10.60
CA GLY A 216 -7.06 -8.50 -11.11
C GLY A 216 -6.94 -8.16 -12.59
N VAL A 217 -6.00 -7.28 -12.94
CA VAL A 217 -5.74 -6.85 -14.31
C VAL A 217 -4.30 -7.19 -14.69
N PRO A 218 -4.05 -8.08 -15.66
CA PRO A 218 -2.71 -8.28 -16.21
C PRO A 218 -2.19 -6.99 -16.84
N ILE A 219 -1.03 -6.51 -16.40
CA ILE A 219 -0.48 -5.21 -16.78
C ILE A 219 -0.17 -5.14 -18.29
N ASP A 220 0.31 -6.24 -18.85
CA ASP A 220 0.63 -6.41 -20.28
C ASP A 220 -0.58 -6.76 -21.15
N ASN A 221 -1.73 -7.08 -20.55
CA ASN A 221 -2.96 -7.42 -21.26
C ASN A 221 -4.21 -6.97 -20.46
N PRO A 222 -4.51 -5.66 -20.46
CA PRO A 222 -5.62 -5.10 -19.68
C PRO A 222 -7.00 -5.62 -20.08
N ALA A 223 -7.13 -6.32 -21.21
CA ALA A 223 -8.38 -6.95 -21.64
C ALA A 223 -8.68 -8.28 -20.91
N ALA A 224 -7.70 -8.89 -20.24
CA ALA A 224 -7.83 -10.18 -19.56
C ALA A 224 -8.15 -10.03 -18.06
N VAL A 225 -9.15 -9.20 -17.75
CA VAL A 225 -9.59 -8.95 -16.37
C VAL A 225 -10.10 -10.24 -15.73
N THR A 226 -9.70 -10.45 -14.47
CA THR A 226 -10.21 -11.49 -13.58
C THR A 226 -10.72 -10.85 -12.31
N ALA A 227 -11.64 -11.49 -11.61
CA ALA A 227 -12.19 -10.93 -10.39
C ALA A 227 -12.63 -12.02 -9.41
N TRP A 228 -12.62 -11.65 -8.14
CA TRP A 228 -13.30 -12.35 -7.07
C TRP A 228 -14.28 -11.40 -6.39
N ALA A 229 -15.40 -11.95 -5.92
CA ALA A 229 -16.33 -11.26 -5.05
C ALA A 229 -16.74 -12.14 -3.86
N THR A 230 -17.11 -11.51 -2.75
CA THR A 230 -17.81 -12.19 -1.66
C THR A 230 -19.10 -12.81 -2.18
N SER A 231 -19.40 -14.04 -1.76
CA SER A 231 -20.63 -14.72 -2.19
C SER A 231 -21.86 -14.23 -1.45
N ALA A 232 -21.68 -13.75 -0.21
CA ALA A 232 -22.71 -13.02 0.52
C ALA A 232 -22.71 -11.54 0.12
N ILE A 233 -23.88 -10.89 0.26
CA ILE A 233 -23.99 -9.42 0.21
C ILE A 233 -23.14 -8.85 1.33
N GLY A 234 -22.43 -7.76 1.08
CA GLY A 234 -21.49 -7.16 2.01
C GLY A 234 -20.06 -7.64 1.79
N GLY A 235 -19.27 -7.62 2.86
CA GLY A 235 -17.91 -8.14 2.90
C GLY A 235 -16.90 -7.25 2.17
N ALA A 236 -17.12 -5.94 2.25
CA ALA A 236 -16.31 -4.95 1.54
C ALA A 236 -14.82 -5.07 1.87
N ILE A 237 -13.97 -4.91 0.84
CA ILE A 237 -12.54 -4.74 1.04
C ILE A 237 -12.31 -3.25 1.31
N TRP A 238 -12.04 -2.94 2.57
CA TRP A 238 -12.08 -1.57 3.10
C TRP A 238 -10.72 -1.03 3.50
N GLY A 239 -9.85 -1.89 4.03
CA GLY A 239 -8.61 -1.49 4.68
C GLY A 239 -7.78 -0.55 3.82
N VAL A 240 -7.38 0.60 4.37
CA VAL A 240 -6.61 1.62 3.65
C VAL A 240 -5.30 1.04 3.08
N GLY A 241 -4.67 0.14 3.85
CA GLY A 241 -3.48 -0.60 3.44
C GLY A 241 -3.67 -1.47 2.20
N GLY A 242 -4.92 -1.74 1.83
CA GLY A 242 -5.31 -2.48 0.64
C GLY A 242 -4.68 -3.86 0.54
N VAL A 243 -4.23 -4.21 -0.65
CA VAL A 243 -3.75 -5.56 -0.97
C VAL A 243 -2.33 -5.75 -0.45
N ALA A 244 -2.12 -6.60 0.56
CA ALA A 244 -0.77 -7.01 0.96
C ALA A 244 -0.30 -8.21 0.12
N SER A 245 1.00 -8.51 0.12
CA SER A 245 1.57 -9.63 -0.61
C SER A 245 2.86 -10.17 0.02
N ASP A 246 2.99 -11.49 -0.01
CA ASP A 246 4.22 -12.22 0.33
C ASP A 246 5.21 -12.30 -0.85
N GLY A 247 4.90 -11.64 -1.97
CA GLY A 247 5.65 -11.67 -3.23
C GLY A 247 5.10 -12.67 -4.25
N VAL A 248 4.17 -13.54 -3.86
CA VAL A 248 3.54 -14.55 -4.74
C VAL A 248 2.02 -14.44 -4.69
N ASN A 249 1.46 -14.33 -3.49
CA ASN A 249 0.03 -14.31 -3.23
C ASN A 249 -0.39 -12.93 -2.72
N PRO A 250 -1.49 -12.36 -3.22
CA PRO A 250 -2.13 -11.21 -2.60
C PRO A 250 -2.99 -11.64 -1.39
N PHE A 251 -3.12 -10.72 -0.42
CA PHE A 251 -3.93 -10.85 0.77
C PHE A 251 -4.85 -9.63 0.90
N ALA A 252 -6.09 -9.85 1.30
CA ALA A 252 -7.04 -8.78 1.61
C ALA A 252 -7.85 -9.13 2.86
N THR A 253 -8.37 -8.10 3.52
CA THR A 253 -9.36 -8.23 4.59
C THR A 253 -10.74 -7.82 4.10
N THR A 254 -11.78 -8.52 4.55
CA THR A 254 -13.19 -8.21 4.26
C THR A 254 -13.92 -7.77 5.52
N GLY A 255 -14.87 -6.86 5.35
CA GLY A 255 -15.79 -6.41 6.41
C GLY A 255 -17.01 -7.33 6.58
N ASN A 256 -18.04 -6.77 7.19
CA ASN A 256 -19.25 -7.46 7.56
C ASN A 256 -20.11 -7.88 6.36
N THR A 257 -20.75 -9.04 6.46
CA THR A 257 -21.74 -9.53 5.50
C THR A 257 -23.17 -9.43 6.02
N PHE A 258 -24.13 -9.46 5.10
CA PHE A 258 -25.54 -9.29 5.40
C PHE A 258 -26.37 -10.48 4.89
N ASN A 259 -27.45 -10.78 5.63
CA ASN A 259 -28.46 -11.78 5.25
C ASN A 259 -27.88 -13.16 4.90
N THR A 260 -26.83 -13.58 5.62
CA THR A 260 -26.08 -14.81 5.34
C THR A 260 -26.81 -16.09 5.75
N GLY A 261 -27.81 -15.99 6.64
CA GLY A 261 -28.47 -17.16 7.22
C GLY A 261 -27.49 -18.06 7.99
N GLU A 262 -26.50 -17.46 8.65
CA GLU A 262 -25.43 -18.13 9.40
C GLU A 262 -24.49 -18.99 8.53
N ILE A 263 -24.54 -18.83 7.20
CA ILE A 263 -23.61 -19.48 6.27
C ILE A 263 -22.53 -18.47 5.89
N TRP A 264 -21.28 -18.77 6.23
CA TRP A 264 -20.17 -17.88 5.90
C TRP A 264 -20.03 -17.69 4.39
N GLY A 265 -19.98 -16.42 3.96
CA GLY A 265 -20.00 -16.02 2.55
C GLY A 265 -18.84 -15.11 2.14
N GLY A 266 -17.73 -15.14 2.88
CA GLY A 266 -16.51 -14.36 2.57
C GLY A 266 -16.34 -13.05 3.34
N GLY A 267 -17.23 -12.74 4.29
CA GLY A 267 -17.10 -11.60 5.22
C GLY A 267 -16.17 -11.88 6.40
N GLU A 268 -15.79 -10.83 7.11
CA GLU A 268 -15.02 -10.85 8.36
C GLU A 268 -13.75 -11.70 8.29
N ALA A 269 -13.05 -11.65 7.16
CA ALA A 269 -11.98 -12.60 6.86
C ALA A 269 -10.67 -11.94 6.42
N VAL A 270 -9.56 -12.61 6.71
CA VAL A 270 -8.30 -12.48 5.97
C VAL A 270 -8.31 -13.54 4.88
N ILE A 271 -8.18 -13.14 3.62
CA ILE A 271 -8.18 -14.06 2.48
C ILE A 271 -6.84 -13.95 1.75
N ARG A 272 -6.22 -15.11 1.51
CA ARG A 272 -5.06 -15.30 0.63
C ARG A 272 -5.58 -15.79 -0.72
N PHE A 273 -5.24 -15.09 -1.80
CA PHE A 273 -5.60 -15.51 -3.15
C PHE A 273 -4.38 -16.08 -3.86
N GLN A 274 -4.61 -16.99 -4.80
CA GLN A 274 -3.62 -17.31 -5.82
C GLN A 274 -3.60 -16.21 -6.90
N PRO A 275 -2.54 -16.11 -7.72
CA PRO A 275 -2.48 -15.13 -8.80
C PRO A 275 -3.71 -15.16 -9.71
N GLY A 276 -4.30 -14.01 -10.01
CA GLY A 276 -5.52 -13.91 -10.82
C GLY A 276 -6.81 -13.81 -10.00
N PRO A 277 -6.80 -12.96 -8.96
CA PRO A 277 -7.34 -13.20 -7.62
C PRO A 277 -8.20 -14.48 -7.45
N ILE A 278 -7.56 -15.65 -7.52
CA ILE A 278 -8.29 -16.92 -7.42
C ILE A 278 -8.42 -17.31 -5.95
N PHE A 279 -9.65 -17.38 -5.45
CA PHE A 279 -9.97 -17.91 -4.13
C PHE A 279 -10.23 -19.42 -4.20
N SER A 280 -9.46 -20.21 -3.45
CA SER A 280 -9.55 -21.67 -3.48
C SER A 280 -10.70 -22.23 -2.64
N GLY A 281 -11.18 -21.48 -1.64
CA GLY A 281 -12.10 -21.98 -0.62
C GLY A 281 -11.46 -22.93 0.41
N ASN A 282 -10.17 -23.23 0.30
CA ASN A 282 -9.48 -24.09 1.26
C ASN A 282 -9.22 -23.34 2.57
N ALA A 283 -9.39 -24.01 3.71
CA ALA A 283 -9.12 -23.43 5.03
C ALA A 283 -7.68 -22.88 5.18
N THR A 284 -6.71 -23.37 4.40
CA THR A 284 -5.34 -22.85 4.39
C THR A 284 -5.22 -21.43 3.82
N ASP A 285 -6.20 -20.99 3.03
CA ASP A 285 -6.19 -19.77 2.22
C ASP A 285 -7.14 -18.68 2.75
N TYR A 286 -7.84 -18.91 3.86
CA TYR A 286 -8.56 -17.85 4.55
C TYR A 286 -8.58 -18.09 6.06
N TRP A 287 -8.77 -17.02 6.81
CA TRP A 287 -9.11 -17.07 8.22
C TRP A 287 -10.33 -16.17 8.46
N THR A 288 -11.26 -16.64 9.28
CA THR A 288 -12.37 -15.86 9.81
C THR A 288 -12.56 -16.26 11.27
N PRO A 289 -12.83 -15.33 12.19
CA PRO A 289 -13.04 -15.67 13.59
C PRO A 289 -14.33 -16.47 13.76
N GLU A 290 -14.39 -17.32 14.78
CA GLU A 290 -15.57 -18.18 15.04
C GLU A 290 -16.83 -17.37 15.36
N ASN A 291 -16.68 -16.15 15.88
CA ASN A 291 -17.76 -15.21 16.16
C ASN A 291 -18.02 -14.22 15.01
N TRP A 292 -17.62 -14.52 13.77
CA TRP A 292 -17.83 -13.65 12.60
C TRP A 292 -19.28 -13.17 12.48
N HIS A 293 -20.27 -14.01 12.82
CA HIS A 293 -21.67 -13.63 12.75
C HIS A 293 -22.06 -12.56 13.78
N ASP A 294 -21.42 -12.57 14.96
CA ASP A 294 -21.61 -11.51 15.95
C ASP A 294 -20.94 -10.21 15.51
N LEU A 295 -19.77 -10.30 14.85
CA LEU A 295 -19.10 -9.14 14.26
C LEU A 295 -19.97 -8.50 13.15
N ASP A 296 -20.55 -9.34 12.27
CA ASP A 296 -21.47 -8.91 11.22
C ASP A 296 -22.63 -8.08 11.80
N ASN A 297 -23.27 -8.61 12.85
CA ASN A 297 -24.43 -8.00 13.49
C ASN A 297 -24.08 -6.72 14.27
N GLY A 298 -22.81 -6.52 14.61
CA GLY A 298 -22.32 -5.39 15.39
C GLY A 298 -21.68 -4.26 14.57
N ASP A 299 -21.55 -4.39 13.24
CA ASP A 299 -20.71 -3.51 12.41
C ASP A 299 -19.27 -3.43 12.95
N LEU A 300 -18.72 -4.59 13.34
CA LEU A 300 -17.40 -4.72 13.96
C LEU A 300 -16.32 -5.21 12.98
N ASP A 301 -16.40 -4.77 11.72
CA ASP A 301 -15.54 -5.14 10.59
C ASP A 301 -14.08 -5.47 10.97
N LEU A 302 -13.66 -6.70 10.71
CA LEU A 302 -12.25 -7.09 10.61
C LEU A 302 -11.55 -6.31 9.47
N GLY A 303 -12.29 -6.00 8.40
CA GLY A 303 -11.84 -5.20 7.26
C GLY A 303 -11.56 -3.72 7.54
N GLY A 304 -11.73 -3.24 8.78
CA GLY A 304 -11.44 -1.85 9.16
C GLY A 304 -9.97 -1.45 8.92
N SER A 305 -9.04 -2.40 9.08
CA SER A 305 -7.63 -2.28 8.69
C SER A 305 -7.25 -3.30 7.61
N GLY A 306 -6.21 -3.00 6.84
CA GLY A 306 -5.65 -3.94 5.87
C GLY A 306 -4.80 -5.01 6.55
N PRO A 307 -4.60 -6.20 5.93
CA PRO A 307 -3.73 -7.22 6.48
C PRO A 307 -2.28 -6.72 6.46
N LEU A 308 -1.56 -6.93 7.57
CA LEU A 308 -0.14 -6.59 7.71
C LEU A 308 0.68 -7.88 7.79
N LEU A 309 1.60 -8.08 6.84
CA LEU A 309 2.42 -9.30 6.81
C LEU A 309 3.69 -9.09 7.62
N VAL A 310 3.89 -9.90 8.65
CA VAL A 310 4.99 -9.73 9.62
C VAL A 310 5.84 -10.98 9.68
N ASP A 311 7.16 -10.82 9.62
CA ASP A 311 8.09 -11.91 9.93
C ASP A 311 8.69 -11.69 11.32
N VAL A 312 8.58 -12.69 12.20
CA VAL A 312 9.07 -12.68 13.59
C VAL A 312 10.13 -13.77 13.75
N PRO A 313 11.42 -13.44 13.55
CA PRO A 313 12.51 -14.39 13.73
C PRO A 313 12.50 -15.01 15.13
N GLY A 314 12.64 -16.33 15.21
CA GLY A 314 12.63 -17.09 16.47
C GLY A 314 11.24 -17.55 16.93
N ALA A 315 10.15 -17.05 16.33
CA ALA A 315 8.81 -17.58 16.55
C ALA A 315 8.54 -18.84 15.71
N THR A 316 7.58 -19.66 16.15
CA THR A 316 7.00 -20.74 15.33
C THR A 316 5.47 -20.68 15.40
N PRO A 317 4.76 -20.42 14.29
CA PRO A 317 5.31 -19.99 12.99
C PRO A 317 5.96 -18.59 13.07
N SER A 318 6.93 -18.33 12.19
CA SER A 318 7.62 -17.02 12.11
C SER A 318 7.02 -16.09 11.07
N GLN A 319 6.22 -16.60 10.14
CA GLN A 319 5.59 -15.83 9.09
C GLN A 319 4.12 -15.64 9.44
N LEU A 320 3.76 -14.40 9.78
CA LEU A 320 2.47 -14.08 10.36
C LEU A 320 1.68 -13.10 9.49
N VAL A 321 0.36 -13.11 9.71
CA VAL A 321 -0.52 -12.00 9.35
C VAL A 321 -1.04 -11.37 10.64
N VAL A 322 -0.98 -10.05 10.71
CA VAL A 322 -1.66 -9.26 11.73
C VAL A 322 -2.92 -8.69 11.10
N ALA A 323 -4.08 -9.04 11.65
CA ALA A 323 -5.37 -8.44 11.30
C ALA A 323 -5.91 -7.66 12.50
N MET A 324 -6.61 -6.56 12.23
CA MET A 324 -7.13 -5.64 13.24
C MET A 324 -8.48 -5.10 12.81
N GLY A 325 -9.50 -5.26 13.67
CA GLY A 325 -10.89 -4.95 13.34
C GLY A 325 -11.49 -3.76 14.10
N LYS A 326 -12.70 -3.36 13.72
CA LYS A 326 -13.51 -2.38 14.46
C LYS A 326 -13.96 -2.90 15.83
N ASP A 327 -13.92 -4.20 16.05
CA ASP A 327 -14.03 -4.84 17.36
C ASP A 327 -12.92 -4.42 18.35
N GLY A 328 -11.84 -3.80 17.85
CA GLY A 328 -10.75 -3.31 18.67
C GLY A 328 -9.72 -4.38 19.05
N ALA A 329 -9.83 -5.56 18.47
CA ALA A 329 -8.90 -6.65 18.67
C ALA A 329 -7.80 -6.67 17.61
N GLY A 330 -6.63 -7.18 18.01
CA GLY A 330 -5.57 -7.60 17.11
C GLY A 330 -5.49 -9.12 17.07
N TYR A 331 -5.26 -9.68 15.88
CA TYR A 331 -5.24 -11.11 15.59
C TYR A 331 -3.91 -11.52 14.96
N LEU A 332 -3.29 -12.59 15.45
CA LEU A 332 -2.12 -13.22 14.84
C LEU A 332 -2.51 -14.52 14.14
N LEU A 333 -2.17 -14.61 12.86
CA LEU A 333 -2.48 -15.75 12.01
C LEU A 333 -1.19 -16.34 11.43
N ASP A 334 -1.18 -17.65 11.16
CA ASP A 334 -0.10 -18.27 10.40
C ASP A 334 -0.28 -17.94 8.91
N ARG A 335 0.68 -17.19 8.33
CA ARG A 335 0.61 -16.78 6.92
C ARG A 335 0.62 -17.97 5.95
N SER A 336 1.20 -19.09 6.36
CA SER A 336 1.30 -20.30 5.54
C SER A 336 0.02 -21.15 5.57
N ASN A 337 -0.74 -21.06 6.67
CA ASN A 337 -1.95 -21.83 6.91
C ASN A 337 -2.94 -21.03 7.76
N LEU A 338 -3.85 -20.30 7.10
CA LEU A 338 -4.75 -19.37 7.78
C LEU A 338 -5.81 -20.06 8.67
N GLY A 339 -6.17 -21.31 8.39
CA GLY A 339 -6.93 -22.18 9.29
C GLY A 339 -8.45 -22.17 9.13
N GLY A 340 -9.03 -21.36 8.24
CA GLY A 340 -10.46 -21.31 7.95
C GLY A 340 -11.26 -20.60 9.04
N ILE A 341 -12.42 -21.15 9.39
CA ILE A 341 -13.22 -20.66 10.53
C ILE A 341 -12.64 -21.28 11.81
N THR A 342 -11.82 -20.54 12.55
CA THR A 342 -11.09 -21.07 13.69
C THR A 342 -10.61 -19.97 14.64
N THR A 343 -10.28 -20.35 15.87
CA THR A 343 -9.48 -19.51 16.77
C THR A 343 -8.13 -19.17 16.11
N PRO A 344 -7.67 -17.90 16.18
CA PRO A 344 -6.35 -17.46 15.68
C PRO A 344 -5.20 -18.06 16.52
N LEU A 345 -3.93 -17.85 16.11
CA LEU A 345 -2.78 -18.24 16.94
C LEU A 345 -2.80 -17.53 18.29
N HIS A 346 -3.16 -16.25 18.26
CA HIS A 346 -3.37 -15.42 19.43
C HIS A 346 -4.25 -14.22 19.03
N PHE A 347 -5.05 -13.72 19.95
CA PHE A 347 -5.69 -12.42 19.81
C PHE A 347 -5.64 -11.66 21.14
N PHE A 348 -5.79 -10.34 21.05
CA PHE A 348 -5.86 -9.48 22.24
C PHE A 348 -6.78 -8.30 21.96
N HIS A 349 -7.61 -7.93 22.93
CA HIS A 349 -8.43 -6.70 22.85
C HIS A 349 -7.56 -5.49 23.16
N ILE A 350 -7.29 -4.65 22.17
CA ILE A 350 -6.33 -3.54 22.27
C ILE A 350 -7.04 -2.23 22.65
N THR A 351 -8.25 -1.98 22.12
CA THR A 351 -8.96 -0.71 22.30
C THR A 351 -10.47 -0.88 22.19
N ASP A 352 -11.25 -0.01 22.83
CA ASP A 352 -12.71 0.04 22.67
C ASP A 352 -13.17 0.94 21.51
N GLN A 353 -12.25 1.48 20.71
CA GLN A 353 -12.57 2.42 19.62
C GLN A 353 -12.53 1.80 18.22
N GLY A 354 -12.01 0.57 18.10
CA GLY A 354 -11.85 -0.11 16.82
C GLY A 354 -10.73 0.46 15.93
N PHE A 355 -10.33 -0.33 14.93
CA PHE A 355 -9.30 0.03 13.96
C PHE A 355 -9.91 0.40 12.60
N THR A 356 -9.54 1.57 12.09
CA THR A 356 -9.99 2.06 10.76
C THR A 356 -8.86 2.68 9.94
N GLN A 357 -7.64 2.64 10.48
CA GLN A 357 -6.39 3.12 9.90
C GLN A 357 -5.57 1.93 9.41
N ALA A 358 -4.59 2.17 8.53
CA ALA A 358 -3.51 1.21 8.37
C ALA A 358 -2.60 1.21 9.59
N ALA A 359 -2.02 0.06 9.90
CA ALA A 359 -0.92 -0.03 10.84
C ALA A 359 0.41 -0.11 10.09
N ALA A 360 1.50 -0.09 10.85
CA ALA A 360 2.84 -0.25 10.33
C ALA A 360 3.65 -1.18 11.24
N THR A 361 4.62 -1.91 10.70
CA THR A 361 5.47 -2.84 11.45
C THR A 361 6.94 -2.49 11.29
N TYR A 362 7.70 -2.73 12.35
CA TYR A 362 9.13 -2.50 12.40
C TYR A 362 9.78 -3.44 13.40
N ARG A 363 11.10 -3.54 13.35
CA ARG A 363 11.87 -4.42 14.22
C ARG A 363 13.02 -3.67 14.86
N THR A 364 13.11 -3.73 16.18
CA THR A 364 14.30 -3.26 16.91
C THR A 364 15.20 -4.45 17.23
N ASN A 365 16.29 -4.21 17.94
CA ASN A 365 17.07 -5.30 18.53
C ASN A 365 16.33 -6.07 19.63
N GLN A 366 15.19 -5.56 20.13
CA GLN A 366 14.42 -6.16 21.22
C GLN A 366 13.28 -7.05 20.71
N SER A 367 12.53 -6.61 19.71
CA SER A 367 11.32 -7.30 19.26
C SER A 367 10.88 -6.83 17.87
N THR A 368 9.92 -7.55 17.32
CA THR A 368 9.05 -7.05 16.26
C THR A 368 7.87 -6.31 16.88
N TYR A 369 7.52 -5.17 16.30
CA TYR A 369 6.50 -4.24 16.77
C TYR A 369 5.47 -3.98 15.68
N VAL A 370 4.26 -3.66 16.10
CA VAL A 370 3.21 -3.10 15.27
C VAL A 370 2.81 -1.77 15.89
N ALA A 371 2.80 -0.70 15.12
CA ALA A 371 2.29 0.61 15.50
C ALA A 371 0.92 0.84 14.86
N CYS A 372 -0.05 1.28 15.66
CA CYS A 372 -1.43 1.51 15.23
C CYS A 372 -2.08 2.65 16.01
N ARG A 373 -3.18 3.17 15.49
CA ARG A 373 -4.05 4.12 16.19
C ARG A 373 -5.00 3.34 17.09
N ALA A 374 -4.82 3.44 18.40
CA ALA A 374 -5.77 2.89 19.35
C ALA A 374 -7.01 3.77 19.48
N SER A 375 -6.88 5.08 19.28
CA SER A 375 -8.01 6.02 19.21
C SER A 375 -7.61 7.31 18.49
N LYS A 376 -8.54 8.28 18.42
CA LYS A 376 -8.25 9.63 17.90
C LYS A 376 -7.30 10.45 18.79
N ILE A 377 -6.99 9.96 19.99
CA ILE A 377 -6.12 10.64 20.97
C ILE A 377 -4.96 9.77 21.43
N GLU A 378 -4.79 8.57 20.86
CA GLU A 378 -3.80 7.61 21.29
C GLU A 378 -3.13 6.92 20.09
N LEU A 379 -1.80 7.01 20.08
CA LEU A 379 -0.93 6.19 19.24
C LEU A 379 -0.31 5.10 20.12
N LEU A 380 -0.36 3.86 19.67
CA LEU A 380 0.11 2.70 20.41
C LEU A 380 1.04 1.86 19.55
N SER A 381 1.98 1.17 20.21
CA SER A 381 2.67 0.04 19.64
C SER A 381 2.63 -1.17 20.57
N PHE A 382 2.37 -2.36 20.02
CA PHE A 382 2.50 -3.63 20.72
C PHE A 382 3.62 -4.46 20.11
N ARG A 383 4.17 -5.38 20.91
CA ARG A 383 5.18 -6.35 20.46
C ARG A 383 4.52 -7.65 20.00
N ILE A 384 5.21 -8.37 19.12
CA ILE A 384 4.93 -9.78 18.86
C ILE A 384 6.07 -10.61 19.43
N THR A 385 5.74 -11.52 20.35
CA THR A 385 6.74 -12.34 21.04
C THR A 385 7.38 -13.35 20.09
N ALA A 386 8.68 -13.56 20.21
CA ALA A 386 9.40 -14.61 19.49
C ALA A 386 9.23 -15.99 20.17
N THR A 387 7.99 -16.37 20.51
CA THR A 387 7.63 -17.63 21.16
C THR A 387 6.98 -18.60 20.17
N SER A 388 6.70 -19.83 20.61
CA SER A 388 6.02 -20.85 19.81
C SER A 388 4.82 -21.39 20.59
N PRO A 389 3.57 -20.91 20.34
CA PRO A 389 3.20 -19.90 19.33
C PRO A 389 3.57 -18.46 19.71
N PRO A 390 3.68 -17.53 18.74
CA PRO A 390 3.85 -16.10 19.00
C PRO A 390 2.57 -15.48 19.60
N GLN A 391 2.74 -14.43 20.40
CA GLN A 391 1.66 -13.74 21.10
C GLN A 391 1.75 -12.23 20.90
N ILE A 392 0.60 -11.56 21.01
CA ILE A 392 0.53 -10.10 21.10
C ILE A 392 0.86 -9.69 22.53
N ASP A 393 1.86 -8.84 22.69
CA ASP A 393 2.32 -8.32 23.97
C ASP A 393 2.17 -6.79 23.99
N THR A 394 1.04 -6.35 24.54
CA THR A 394 0.73 -4.94 24.77
C THR A 394 1.43 -4.39 26.01
N VAL A 395 1.81 -5.24 26.96
CA VAL A 395 2.43 -4.83 28.24
C VAL A 395 3.84 -4.29 28.02
N ASN A 396 4.63 -4.95 27.17
CA ASN A 396 5.97 -4.49 26.82
C ASN A 396 5.97 -3.57 25.59
N GLY A 397 4.79 -3.23 25.06
CA GLY A 397 4.62 -2.17 24.07
C GLY A 397 4.83 -0.77 24.65
N TRP A 398 4.28 0.23 23.98
CA TRP A 398 4.18 1.60 24.49
C TRP A 398 2.92 2.27 23.94
N SER A 399 2.38 3.24 24.66
CA SER A 399 1.34 4.13 24.13
C SER A 399 1.59 5.57 24.54
N VAL A 400 1.13 6.49 23.70
CA VAL A 400 1.30 7.94 23.88
C VAL A 400 0.03 8.67 23.52
N GLY A 401 -0.26 9.73 24.27
CA GLY A 401 -1.30 10.69 23.90
C GLY A 401 -0.90 11.43 22.63
N GLN A 402 -1.63 11.24 21.55
CA GLN A 402 -1.40 11.93 20.28
C GLN A 402 -2.76 12.17 19.59
N ASN A 403 -3.08 13.45 19.38
CA ASN A 403 -4.32 13.86 18.72
C ASN A 403 -4.27 13.64 17.21
N GLY A 404 -5.16 12.84 16.67
CA GLY A 404 -5.38 12.68 15.23
C GLY A 404 -5.68 11.24 14.83
N CYS A 405 -5.86 11.04 13.54
CA CYS A 405 -6.28 9.74 12.98
C CYS A 405 -5.46 9.32 11.75
N GLY A 406 -4.31 9.96 11.50
CA GLY A 406 -3.41 9.55 10.42
C GLY A 406 -2.80 8.17 10.69
N SER A 407 -2.62 7.38 9.63
CA SER A 407 -1.94 6.08 9.71
C SER A 407 -0.46 6.30 10.08
N PRO A 408 0.09 5.53 11.03
CA PRO A 408 1.50 5.64 11.37
C PRO A 408 2.40 5.08 10.26
N PHE A 409 3.62 5.60 10.20
CA PHE A 409 4.71 5.11 9.36
C PHE A 409 6.03 5.17 10.13
N ILE A 410 7.08 4.52 9.64
CA ILE A 410 8.34 4.38 10.36
C ILE A 410 9.50 4.84 9.50
N THR A 411 10.43 5.59 10.10
CA THR A 411 11.77 5.77 9.54
C THR A 411 12.81 5.00 10.33
N SER A 412 13.84 4.54 9.64
CA SER A 412 15.03 3.95 10.24
C SER A 412 16.27 4.32 9.44
N THR A 413 17.42 4.39 10.10
CA THR A 413 18.68 4.61 9.41
C THR A 413 19.15 3.40 8.59
N ASP A 414 18.76 2.19 8.99
CA ASP A 414 19.25 0.93 8.39
C ASP A 414 18.27 -0.26 8.45
N GLY A 415 17.03 -0.02 8.88
CA GLY A 415 16.01 -1.06 9.09
C GLY A 415 16.05 -1.73 10.47
N THR A 416 16.96 -1.34 11.37
CA THR A 416 17.02 -1.86 12.75
C THR A 416 17.34 -0.82 13.83
N ASN A 417 18.04 0.25 13.47
CA ASN A 417 18.47 1.32 14.37
C ASN A 417 17.70 2.62 14.10
N ASN A 418 17.67 3.51 15.09
CA ASN A 418 16.95 4.80 15.03
C ASN A 418 15.51 4.63 14.52
N MET A 419 14.77 3.68 15.10
CA MET A 419 13.37 3.49 14.75
C MET A 419 12.56 4.67 15.26
N ILE A 420 11.89 5.38 14.35
CA ILE A 420 11.01 6.50 14.68
C ILE A 420 9.64 6.21 14.10
N VAL A 421 8.64 6.10 14.97
CA VAL A 421 7.24 5.99 14.57
C VAL A 421 6.69 7.40 14.40
N TRP A 422 6.25 7.71 13.19
CA TRP A 422 5.65 8.97 12.82
C TRP A 422 4.14 8.85 12.70
N ALA A 423 3.43 9.91 13.05
CA ALA A 423 2.01 10.02 12.80
C ALA A 423 1.60 11.47 12.57
N VAL A 424 0.62 11.69 11.70
CA VAL A 424 0.04 13.02 11.48
C VAL A 424 -1.18 13.20 12.38
N GLY A 425 -1.25 14.34 13.06
CA GLY A 425 -2.35 14.71 13.92
C GLY A 425 -3.57 15.22 13.16
N THR A 426 -4.08 14.42 12.24
CA THR A 426 -5.10 14.82 11.25
C THR A 426 -6.40 15.30 11.87
N ALA A 427 -7.10 16.18 11.16
CA ALA A 427 -8.51 16.48 11.44
C ALA A 427 -9.41 15.31 11.02
N THR A 428 -10.54 15.13 11.70
CA THR A 428 -11.61 14.19 11.33
C THR A 428 -12.95 14.68 11.85
N ASN A 429 -14.07 14.43 11.17
CA ASN A 429 -15.45 14.72 11.60
C ASN A 429 -15.63 15.11 13.09
N GLY A 430 -15.67 16.41 13.39
CA GLY A 430 -15.88 16.97 14.73
C GLY A 430 -14.66 16.98 15.67
N PHE A 431 -13.52 16.46 15.23
CA PHE A 431 -12.25 16.42 15.95
C PHE A 431 -11.16 17.15 15.12
N PRO A 432 -10.66 18.30 15.57
CA PRO A 432 -9.79 19.15 14.75
C PRO A 432 -8.40 18.56 14.52
N GLY A 433 -7.95 17.61 15.34
CA GLY A 433 -6.55 17.23 15.40
C GLY A 433 -5.67 18.43 15.75
N ASP A 434 -4.35 18.31 15.57
CA ASP A 434 -3.42 19.44 15.62
C ASP A 434 -2.78 19.77 14.27
N GLN A 435 -3.08 18.96 13.24
CA GLN A 435 -2.58 19.03 11.86
C GLN A 435 -1.05 19.15 11.77
N ARG A 436 -0.35 18.46 12.68
CA ARG A 436 1.12 18.46 12.75
C ARG A 436 1.67 17.04 12.65
N LEU A 437 2.92 16.94 12.24
CA LEU A 437 3.65 15.68 12.22
C LEU A 437 4.28 15.42 13.59
N HIS A 438 4.14 14.22 14.13
CA HIS A 438 4.75 13.82 15.41
C HIS A 438 5.61 12.59 15.21
N GLY A 439 6.74 12.50 15.92
CA GLY A 439 7.69 11.41 15.87
C GLY A 439 8.02 10.89 17.26
N TYR A 440 8.07 9.56 17.40
CA TYR A 440 8.30 8.86 18.66
C TYR A 440 9.36 7.78 18.51
N ASP A 441 10.18 7.57 19.52
CA ASP A 441 11.15 6.48 19.55
C ASP A 441 10.41 5.13 19.50
N GLY A 442 10.73 4.30 18.52
CA GLY A 442 10.02 3.04 18.30
C GLY A 442 10.22 2.00 19.41
N GLY A 443 11.26 2.12 20.23
CA GLY A 443 11.47 1.20 21.35
C GLY A 443 10.61 1.55 22.57
N THR A 444 10.38 2.85 22.79
CA THR A 444 9.95 3.39 24.09
C THR A 444 8.72 4.30 24.03
N GLY A 445 8.34 4.79 22.85
CA GLY A 445 7.33 5.83 22.69
C GLY A 445 7.80 7.23 23.14
N ALA A 446 9.07 7.42 23.49
CA ALA A 446 9.55 8.74 23.89
C ALA A 446 9.41 9.75 22.73
N VAL A 447 8.99 10.99 23.03
CA VAL A 447 8.83 12.03 22.01
C VAL A 447 10.19 12.37 21.40
N VAL A 448 10.28 12.24 20.07
CA VAL A 448 11.43 12.65 19.25
C VAL A 448 11.14 13.98 18.58
N TYR A 449 9.92 14.12 18.03
CA TYR A 449 9.48 15.32 17.34
C TYR A 449 8.02 15.64 17.71
N ALA A 450 7.78 16.83 18.26
CA ALA A 450 6.51 17.22 18.88
C ALA A 450 5.63 18.13 18.00
N GLY A 451 5.80 18.10 16.68
CA GLY A 451 5.01 18.95 15.77
C GLY A 451 5.63 20.29 15.38
N GLY A 452 6.85 20.59 15.84
CA GLY A 452 7.60 21.79 15.45
C GLY A 452 6.96 23.12 15.86
N GLY A 453 7.31 24.20 15.17
CA GLY A 453 6.86 25.57 15.45
C GLY A 453 5.65 25.99 14.61
N THR A 454 5.41 27.30 14.48
CA THR A 454 4.24 27.81 13.73
C THR A 454 4.24 27.42 12.24
N ASN A 455 5.42 27.26 11.63
CA ASN A 455 5.55 26.99 10.20
C ASN A 455 5.22 25.54 9.82
N GLU A 456 5.27 24.63 10.78
CA GLU A 456 5.06 23.19 10.61
C GLU A 456 3.60 22.76 10.61
N LEU A 457 2.67 23.70 10.79
CA LEU A 457 1.23 23.44 10.64
C LEU A 457 0.92 23.09 9.18
N MET A 458 0.23 21.97 9.00
CA MET A 458 -0.38 21.58 7.72
C MET A 458 -1.87 21.97 7.74
N ALA A 459 -2.43 22.25 6.58
CA ALA A 459 -3.85 22.49 6.41
C ALA A 459 -4.44 21.37 5.54
N GLY A 460 -5.71 21.05 5.75
CA GLY A 460 -6.44 20.11 4.89
C GLY A 460 -6.02 18.65 5.04
N THR A 461 -5.42 18.27 6.17
CA THR A 461 -5.11 16.85 6.44
C THR A 461 -6.38 16.08 6.82
N HIS A 462 -6.58 14.89 6.28
CA HIS A 462 -7.79 14.07 6.50
C HIS A 462 -7.51 12.78 7.29
N SER A 463 -8.56 12.22 7.88
CA SER A 463 -8.46 11.03 8.75
C SER A 463 -8.23 9.71 8.02
N TYR A 464 -7.92 8.70 8.86
CA TYR A 464 -7.81 7.26 8.57
C TYR A 464 -6.55 6.91 7.80
N SER A 465 -6.27 7.74 6.84
CA SER A 465 -5.38 7.43 5.77
C SER A 465 -4.09 8.21 5.97
N THR A 466 -4.14 9.55 6.03
CA THR A 466 -2.97 10.45 5.90
C THR A 466 -1.74 9.87 6.60
N THR A 467 -0.74 9.55 5.78
CA THR A 467 0.55 8.99 6.16
C THR A 467 1.64 9.79 5.44
N GLY A 468 2.88 9.65 5.89
CA GLY A 468 4.03 10.24 5.21
C GLY A 468 4.72 9.23 4.31
N ILE A 469 5.31 9.73 3.22
CA ILE A 469 6.40 9.01 2.56
C ILE A 469 7.73 9.63 2.93
N VAL A 470 8.78 8.82 2.88
CA VAL A 470 10.12 9.28 3.22
C VAL A 470 11.09 8.91 2.11
N ALA A 471 11.81 9.91 1.63
CA ALA A 471 12.86 9.74 0.64
C ALA A 471 13.87 10.89 0.75
N ARG A 472 15.16 10.56 0.67
CA ARG A 472 16.28 11.52 0.64
C ARG A 472 16.24 12.60 1.73
N GLY A 473 16.06 12.18 2.98
CA GLY A 473 16.03 13.08 4.13
C GLY A 473 14.78 13.95 4.20
N ARG A 474 13.77 13.68 3.38
CA ARG A 474 12.50 14.40 3.37
C ARG A 474 11.32 13.51 3.70
N ILE A 475 10.35 14.05 4.45
CA ILE A 475 9.02 13.49 4.64
C ILE A 475 8.05 14.32 3.80
N TYR A 476 7.27 13.67 2.95
CA TYR A 476 6.19 14.33 2.22
C TYR A 476 4.83 13.91 2.79
N VAL A 477 3.96 14.88 3.02
CA VAL A 477 2.60 14.69 3.55
C VAL A 477 1.64 15.51 2.71
N ALA A 478 0.51 14.93 2.32
CA ALA A 478 -0.49 15.63 1.52
C ALA A 478 -1.70 16.07 2.35
N GLY A 479 -2.25 17.23 2.00
CA GLY A 479 -3.54 17.73 2.48
C GLY A 479 -4.22 18.58 1.40
N ASP A 480 -5.48 18.95 1.58
CA ASP A 480 -6.28 19.68 0.56
C ASP A 480 -5.47 20.77 -0.16
N ASN A 481 -5.42 20.66 -1.49
CA ASN A 481 -4.75 21.60 -2.38
C ASN A 481 -3.23 21.76 -2.19
N LYS A 482 -2.56 20.95 -1.34
CA LYS A 482 -1.12 21.09 -1.09
C LYS A 482 -0.42 19.82 -0.64
N VAL A 483 0.75 19.56 -1.21
CA VAL A 483 1.76 18.64 -0.68
C VAL A 483 2.77 19.43 0.14
N TYR A 484 3.02 18.97 1.36
CA TYR A 484 3.99 19.51 2.31
C TYR A 484 5.24 18.65 2.31
N ALA A 485 6.42 19.27 2.36
CA ALA A 485 7.69 18.59 2.57
C ALA A 485 8.32 19.05 3.89
N PHE A 486 8.91 18.11 4.61
CA PHE A 486 9.71 18.34 5.81
C PHE A 486 11.10 17.76 5.58
N ALA A 487 12.15 18.46 5.98
CA ALA A 487 13.53 18.03 5.78
C ALA A 487 14.28 17.95 7.11
N VAL A 488 15.10 16.91 7.27
CA VAL A 488 16.06 16.85 8.37
C VAL A 488 17.24 17.81 8.09
N PRO A 489 17.90 18.37 9.12
CA PRO A 489 19.03 19.26 8.92
C PRO A 489 20.15 18.60 8.13
N GLY A 490 20.69 19.31 7.14
CA GLY A 490 21.73 18.79 6.25
C GLY A 490 21.21 17.90 5.10
N GLY A 491 19.90 17.68 5.00
CA GLY A 491 19.25 16.92 3.92
C GLY A 491 19.11 17.65 2.58
N ALA A 492 19.83 18.75 2.35
CA ALA A 492 19.79 19.44 1.06
C ALA A 492 20.43 18.56 -0.02
N SER A 493 19.65 18.25 -1.06
CA SER A 493 19.98 17.53 -2.29
C SER A 493 21.46 17.21 -2.45
N THR A 494 21.89 16.03 -2.02
CA THR A 494 23.16 15.51 -2.53
C THR A 494 22.96 15.37 -4.05
N PRO A 495 23.74 16.06 -4.90
CA PRO A 495 23.57 15.90 -6.34
C PRO A 495 23.73 14.42 -6.67
N THR A 496 22.84 13.90 -7.52
CA THR A 496 22.95 12.56 -8.11
C THR A 496 24.42 12.38 -8.55
N PRO A 497 25.15 11.39 -8.03
CA PRO A 497 26.51 11.16 -8.50
C PRO A 497 26.40 10.90 -10.01
N SER A 498 27.05 11.75 -10.80
CA SER A 498 27.20 11.53 -12.24
C SER A 498 27.60 10.07 -12.47
N PRO A 499 26.89 9.31 -13.32
CA PRO A 499 27.25 7.92 -13.55
C PRO A 499 28.71 7.88 -13.99
N THR A 500 29.53 7.16 -13.22
CA THR A 500 30.86 6.77 -13.69
C THR A 500 30.61 5.97 -14.96
N PRO A 501 31.20 6.32 -16.12
CA PRO A 501 30.95 5.62 -17.37
C PRO A 501 31.22 4.13 -17.15
N THR A 502 30.16 3.33 -17.28
CA THR A 502 30.28 1.87 -17.29
C THR A 502 31.27 1.52 -18.40
N ALA A 503 32.34 0.79 -18.05
CA ALA A 503 33.29 0.31 -19.03
C ALA A 503 32.52 -0.44 -20.13
N THR A 504 32.67 0.02 -21.37
CA THR A 504 32.10 -0.62 -22.55
C THR A 504 32.47 -2.12 -22.52
N PRO A 505 31.52 -3.05 -22.65
CA PRO A 505 31.85 -4.46 -22.73
C PRO A 505 32.78 -4.66 -23.92
N ILE A 506 33.96 -5.24 -23.67
CA ILE A 506 34.84 -5.71 -24.74
C ILE A 506 34.03 -6.73 -25.54
N PRO A 507 33.91 -6.60 -26.88
CA PRO A 507 33.16 -7.56 -27.68
C PRO A 507 33.73 -8.96 -27.46
N SER A 508 32.85 -9.88 -27.06
CA SER A 508 33.17 -11.30 -26.94
C SER A 508 33.64 -11.82 -28.29
N VAL A 509 34.83 -12.43 -28.32
CA VAL A 509 35.43 -12.99 -29.52
C VAL A 509 34.55 -14.16 -29.98
N THR A 510 33.95 -14.03 -31.16
CA THR A 510 33.19 -15.11 -31.80
C THR A 510 34.12 -16.32 -32.02
N PRO A 511 33.81 -17.52 -31.53
CA PRO A 511 34.62 -18.70 -31.83
C PRO A 511 34.56 -19.01 -33.33
N THR A 512 35.73 -19.21 -33.92
CA THR A 512 35.91 -19.61 -35.32
C THR A 512 35.22 -20.95 -35.59
N PRO A 513 34.45 -21.12 -36.68
CA PRO A 513 33.80 -22.38 -36.99
C PRO A 513 34.82 -23.49 -37.27
N THR A 514 34.65 -24.62 -36.60
CA THR A 514 35.46 -25.83 -36.77
C THR A 514 35.20 -26.45 -38.15
N VAL A 515 36.26 -26.73 -38.90
CA VAL A 515 36.22 -27.37 -40.23
C VAL A 515 35.72 -28.82 -40.10
N PRO A 516 34.76 -29.28 -40.93
CA PRO A 516 34.30 -30.68 -40.90
C PRO A 516 35.37 -31.63 -41.47
N PRO A 517 35.49 -32.87 -40.95
CA PRO A 517 36.52 -33.81 -41.37
C PRO A 517 36.31 -34.34 -42.80
N THR A 518 37.40 -34.37 -43.55
CA THR A 518 37.53 -34.93 -44.91
C THR A 518 37.22 -36.44 -44.93
N PRO A 519 36.45 -36.96 -45.92
CA PRO A 519 36.12 -38.39 -46.00
C PRO A 519 37.33 -39.25 -46.39
N THR A 520 37.57 -40.32 -45.63
CA THR A 520 38.60 -41.34 -45.88
C THR A 520 38.15 -42.30 -46.99
N ALA A 521 39.05 -42.58 -47.93
CA ALA A 521 38.80 -43.45 -49.09
C ALA A 521 38.64 -44.95 -48.70
N THR A 522 37.64 -45.59 -49.28
CA THR A 522 37.35 -47.03 -49.16
C THR A 522 38.30 -47.86 -50.03
N ALA A 523 38.98 -48.84 -49.45
CA ALA A 523 39.86 -49.77 -50.17
C ALA A 523 39.06 -50.85 -50.93
N THR A 524 39.42 -51.06 -52.20
CA THR A 524 38.90 -52.11 -53.09
C THR A 524 39.57 -53.46 -52.78
N PRO A 525 38.82 -54.58 -52.67
CA PRO A 525 39.42 -55.89 -52.46
C PRO A 525 39.93 -56.50 -53.77
N THR A 526 41.20 -56.90 -53.80
CA THR A 526 41.80 -57.78 -54.81
C THR A 526 41.41 -59.24 -54.53
N GLY A 527 40.82 -59.90 -55.52
CA GLY A 527 40.57 -61.34 -55.50
C GLY A 527 41.85 -62.15 -55.72
N SER A 528 41.94 -63.30 -55.07
CA SER A 528 42.86 -64.38 -55.45
C SER A 528 42.05 -65.60 -55.87
N ALA A 529 42.35 -66.08 -57.06
CA ALA A 529 41.92 -67.35 -57.59
C ALA A 529 42.88 -68.46 -57.11
N THR A 530 42.32 -69.53 -56.54
CA THR A 530 42.42 -70.95 -56.95
C THR A 530 41.59 -71.79 -56.00
#